data_AF-A0A9D4N450-F1
#
_entry.id   AF-A0A9D4N450-F1
#
_cell.length_a   1.000
_cell.length_b   1.000
_cell.length_c   1.000
_cell.angle_alpha   90.00
_cell.angle_beta   90.00
_cell.angle_gamma   90.00
#
_symmetry.space_group_name_H-M   'P 1'
#
loop_
_entity.id
_entity.type
_entity.pdbx_description
1 polymer ?
#
loop_
_entity_poly.entity_id
_entity_poly.type
_entity_poly.pdbx_seq_one_letter_code
_entity_poly.pdbx_strand_id
1 'polypeptide(L)'
;MYIETSAPRRPNDLARLISPAINGASTMCVTFWYHMYGQTIKALNVYLSQGTTLGSPVWTRTGNQANAWKLGTIQILGGSASSQITNVIYIYI
;
A
#
# COMPACT_ATOMS: atom_id res chain seq x y z
N MET A 1 -8.83 6.83 5.59
CA MET A 1 -8.87 5.53 6.31
C MET A 1 -7.99 5.63 7.54
N TYR A 2 -8.38 5.03 8.66
CA TYR A 2 -7.58 4.93 9.89
C TYR A 2 -7.52 3.47 10.34
N ILE A 3 -6.43 3.09 11.00
CA ILE A 3 -6.28 1.77 11.62
C ILE A 3 -5.60 1.97 12.97
N GLU A 4 -6.21 1.40 14.01
CA GLU A 4 -5.60 1.30 15.32
C GLU A 4 -4.62 0.11 15.36
N THR A 5 -3.43 0.32 15.94
CA THR A 5 -2.34 -0.69 16.00
C THR A 5 -2.04 -1.16 17.41
N SER A 6 -2.55 -0.44 18.41
CA SER A 6 -2.44 -0.81 19.81
C SER A 6 -3.40 -1.95 20.19
N ALA A 7 -3.29 -2.42 21.43
CA ALA A 7 -4.17 -3.46 21.96
C ALA A 7 -5.65 -3.10 21.73
N PRO A 8 -6.50 -4.06 21.30
CA PRO A 8 -6.30 -5.51 21.35
C PRO A 8 -5.74 -6.15 20.06
N ARG A 9 -5.17 -5.37 19.13
CA ARG A 9 -4.53 -5.92 17.92
C ARG A 9 -3.50 -7.00 18.27
N ARG A 10 -3.50 -8.08 17.49
CA ARG A 10 -2.57 -9.19 17.63
C ARG A 10 -1.50 -9.14 16.54
N PRO A 11 -0.32 -9.72 16.78
CA PRO A 11 0.65 -9.95 15.72
C PRO A 11 -0.02 -10.67 14.53
N ASN A 12 0.24 -10.16 13.32
CA ASN A 12 -0.32 -10.65 12.05
C ASN A 12 -1.76 -10.22 11.73
N ASP A 13 -2.39 -9.36 12.53
CA ASP A 13 -3.62 -8.69 12.12
C ASP A 13 -3.34 -7.74 10.94
N LEU A 14 -3.97 -8.00 9.80
CA LEU A 14 -3.80 -7.19 8.60
C LEU A 14 -5.04 -6.32 8.36
N ALA A 15 -4.81 -5.05 8.02
CA ALA A 15 -5.84 -4.24 7.37
C ALA A 15 -5.54 -4.14 5.88
N ARG A 16 -6.59 -4.21 5.05
CA ARG A 16 -6.45 -4.14 3.61
C ARG A 16 -7.40 -3.11 3.00
N LEU A 17 -6.84 -2.15 2.27
CA LEU A 17 -7.59 -1.24 1.42
C LEU A 17 -7.31 -1.60 -0.04
N ILE A 18 -8.37 -1.82 -0.82
CA ILE A 18 -8.28 -2.23 -2.22
C ILE A 18 -8.83 -1.07 -3.06
N SER A 19 -8.04 -0.58 -4.02
CA SER A 19 -8.52 0.42 -4.99
C SER A 19 -9.54 -0.20 -5.96
N PRO A 20 -10.27 0.62 -6.74
CA PRO A 20 -10.93 0.14 -7.95
C PRO A 20 -9.94 -0.45 -8.96
N ALA A 21 -10.52 -1.14 -9.95
CA ALA A 21 -9.80 -1.69 -11.09
C ALA A 21 -9.07 -0.57 -11.87
N ILE A 22 -7.76 -0.69 -12.12
CA ILE A 22 -7.00 0.29 -12.89
C ILE A 22 -6.66 -0.25 -14.29
N ASN A 23 -7.55 0.01 -15.24
CA ASN A 23 -7.31 -0.37 -16.64
C ASN A 23 -6.35 0.65 -17.28
N GLY A 24 -5.06 0.35 -17.32
CA GLY A 24 -4.06 1.26 -17.88
C GLY A 24 -2.92 0.54 -18.59
N ALA A 25 -2.80 0.72 -19.90
CA ALA A 25 -1.61 0.38 -20.66
C ALA A 25 -0.51 1.47 -20.57
N SER A 26 -0.84 2.62 -19.98
CA SER A 26 0.04 3.78 -19.85
C SER A 26 0.74 3.83 -18.49
N THR A 27 1.90 4.48 -18.47
CA THR A 27 2.59 4.85 -17.23
C THR A 27 1.72 5.76 -16.40
N MET A 28 1.58 5.45 -15.11
CA MET A 28 0.76 6.20 -14.17
C MET A 28 1.52 6.46 -12.87
N CYS A 29 1.10 7.48 -12.14
CA CYS A 29 1.68 7.87 -10.86
C CYS A 29 0.61 7.77 -9.78
N VAL A 30 0.80 6.87 -8.82
CA VAL A 30 -0.07 6.73 -7.65
C VAL A 30 0.51 7.56 -6.52
N THR A 31 -0.30 8.50 -6.00
CA THR A 31 0.05 9.32 -4.85
C THR A 31 -0.94 9.14 -3.73
N PHE A 32 -0.46 9.05 -2.49
CA PHE A 32 -1.30 8.94 -1.31
C PHE A 32 -0.60 9.57 -0.12
N TRP A 33 -1.37 10.14 0.80
CA TRP A 33 -0.86 10.62 2.08
C TRP A 33 -0.90 9.51 3.12
N TYR A 34 0.14 9.41 3.94
CA TYR A 34 0.21 8.48 5.06
C TYR A 34 0.72 9.19 6.32
N HIS A 35 0.30 8.69 7.48
CA HIS A 35 0.77 9.11 8.78
C HIS A 35 1.10 7.87 9.61
N MET A 36 2.37 7.69 9.95
CA MET A 36 2.85 6.53 10.69
C MET A 36 3.61 7.03 11.91
N TYR A 37 2.90 7.24 13.03
CA TYR A 37 3.48 7.64 14.31
C TYR A 37 3.07 6.72 15.46
N GLY A 38 4.05 6.15 16.17
CA GLY A 38 3.83 5.26 17.30
C GLY A 38 4.88 4.14 17.38
N GLN A 39 5.06 3.56 18.58
CA GLN A 39 6.03 2.49 18.82
C GLN A 39 5.57 1.12 18.28
N THR A 40 4.27 0.91 18.19
CA THR A 40 3.64 -0.35 17.76
C THR A 40 3.46 -0.45 16.24
N ILE A 41 3.79 0.62 15.51
CA ILE A 41 3.65 0.64 14.05
C ILE A 41 4.65 -0.32 13.43
N LYS A 42 4.20 -1.21 12.54
CA LYS A 42 5.11 -2.08 11.80
C LYS A 42 5.31 -1.63 10.37
N ALA A 43 4.36 -1.85 9.46
CA ALA A 43 4.63 -1.64 8.03
C ALA A 43 3.39 -1.19 7.27
N LEU A 44 3.57 -0.22 6.37
CA LEU A 44 2.62 0.11 5.32
C LEU A 44 3.21 -0.34 3.99
N ASN A 45 2.57 -1.33 3.37
CA ASN A 45 2.96 -1.90 2.09
C ASN A 45 1.92 -1.56 1.02
N VAL A 46 2.38 -1.27 -0.19
CA VAL A 46 1.55 -1.12 -1.37
C VAL A 46 1.90 -2.21 -2.37
N TYR A 47 0.88 -2.91 -2.84
CA TYR A 47 1.01 -3.99 -3.81
C TYR A 47 0.23 -3.69 -5.07
N LEU A 48 0.68 -4.28 -6.17
CA LEU A 48 -0.09 -4.40 -7.39
C LEU A 48 -0.67 -5.82 -7.45
N SER A 49 -1.96 -5.93 -7.78
CA SER A 49 -2.60 -7.21 -8.02
C SER A 49 -3.04 -7.36 -9.47
N GLN A 50 -2.92 -8.58 -10.02
CA GLN A 50 -3.49 -8.95 -11.32
C GLN A 50 -4.56 -10.02 -11.09
N GLY A 51 -5.83 -9.64 -11.22
CA GLY A 51 -6.96 -10.44 -10.78
C GLY A 51 -6.84 -10.78 -9.29
N THR A 52 -6.78 -12.08 -8.99
CA THR A 52 -6.60 -12.62 -7.63
C THR A 52 -5.14 -12.80 -7.23
N THR A 53 -4.19 -12.59 -8.14
CA THR A 53 -2.76 -12.77 -7.88
C THR A 53 -2.18 -11.49 -7.28
N LEU A 54 -1.63 -11.61 -6.07
CA LEU A 54 -0.91 -10.53 -5.42
C LEU A 54 0.58 -10.60 -5.77
N GLY A 55 1.14 -9.50 -6.29
CA GLY A 55 2.57 -9.40 -6.56
C GLY A 55 3.40 -9.14 -5.30
N SER A 56 4.70 -8.86 -5.51
CA SER A 56 5.57 -8.32 -4.46
C SER A 56 5.19 -6.86 -4.13
N PRO A 57 5.48 -6.37 -2.92
CA PRO A 57 5.23 -4.97 -2.58
C PRO A 57 6.07 -4.06 -3.49
N VAL A 58 5.43 -3.05 -4.08
CA VAL A 58 6.08 -2.03 -4.92
C VAL A 58 6.48 -0.79 -4.12
N TRP A 59 5.99 -0.66 -2.89
CA TRP A 59 6.36 0.39 -1.96
C TRP A 59 6.16 -0.07 -0.52
N THR A 60 7.10 0.26 0.35
CA THR A 60 7.05 -0.10 1.77
C THR A 60 7.60 1.05 2.62
N ARG A 61 6.94 1.32 3.74
CA ARG A 61 7.51 2.07 4.89
C ARG A 61 7.32 1.27 6.16
N THR A 62 8.32 1.33 7.03
CA THR A 62 8.34 0.56 8.28
C THR A 62 8.53 1.46 9.49
N GLY A 63 7.94 1.08 10.62
CA GLY A 63 8.07 1.75 11.90
C GLY A 63 7.53 3.18 11.91
N ASN A 64 7.99 3.92 12.91
CA ASN A 64 7.68 5.33 13.09
C ASN A 64 8.31 6.17 11.96
N GLN A 65 7.48 6.98 11.31
CA GLN A 65 7.85 7.90 10.23
C GLN A 65 7.73 9.37 10.65
N ALA A 66 7.76 9.65 11.96
CA ALA A 66 7.47 10.92 12.62
C ALA A 66 5.98 11.26 12.71
N ASN A 67 5.67 12.17 13.64
CA ASN A 67 4.32 12.70 13.86
C ASN A 67 3.96 13.76 12.81
N ALA A 68 3.95 13.35 11.53
CA ALA A 68 3.64 14.23 10.42
C ALA A 68 3.05 13.43 9.25
N TRP A 69 2.18 14.08 8.48
CA TRP A 69 1.69 13.54 7.22
C TRP A 69 2.80 13.56 6.18
N LYS A 70 2.94 12.46 5.44
CA LYS A 70 3.93 12.29 4.38
C LYS A 70 3.26 11.88 3.08
N LEU A 71 3.79 12.39 1.97
CA LEU A 71 3.35 12.01 0.63
C LEU A 71 4.13 10.76 0.17
N GLY A 72 3.39 9.70 -0.14
CA GLY A 72 3.88 8.53 -0.86
C GLY A 72 3.62 8.69 -2.35
N THR A 73 4.61 8.31 -3.16
CA THR A 73 4.53 8.38 -4.62
C THR A 73 5.09 7.08 -5.21
N ILE A 74 4.36 6.49 -6.14
CA ILE A 74 4.72 5.24 -6.82
C ILE A 74 4.50 5.44 -8.31
N GLN A 75 5.56 5.26 -9.10
CA GLN A 75 5.45 5.22 -10.54
C GLN A 75 5.22 3.79 -11.00
N ILE A 76 4.16 3.60 -11.77
CA ILE A 76 3.77 2.32 -12.37
C ILE A 76 4.01 2.47 -13.86
N LEU A 77 4.94 1.70 -14.43
CA LEU A 77 5.31 1.78 -15.84
C LEU A 77 4.32 1.00 -16.71
N GLY A 78 3.80 1.65 -17.75
CA GLY A 78 3.03 1.00 -18.79
C GLY A 78 3.97 0.26 -19.75
N GLY A 79 3.83 -1.06 -19.89
CA GLY A 79 4.54 -1.85 -20.92
C GLY A 79 5.48 -2.95 -20.44
N SER A 80 5.59 -3.23 -19.14
CA SER A 80 6.35 -4.40 -18.66
C SER A 80 5.44 -5.64 -18.70
N ALA A 81 5.24 -6.21 -19.90
CA ALA A 81 4.61 -7.50 -20.19
C ALA A 81 3.34 -7.89 -19.39
N SER A 82 2.20 -7.96 -20.09
CA SER A 82 0.94 -8.66 -19.73
C SER A 82 0.14 -8.28 -18.48
N SER A 83 0.51 -7.26 -17.70
CA SER A 83 -0.08 -7.04 -16.37
C SER A 83 -1.18 -5.97 -16.37
N GLN A 84 -2.43 -6.39 -16.57
CA GLN A 84 -3.60 -5.60 -16.16
C GLN A 84 -3.51 -5.41 -14.63
N ILE A 85 -3.06 -4.25 -14.16
CA ILE A 85 -3.09 -3.93 -12.73
C ILE A 85 -4.55 -3.80 -12.37
N THR A 86 -5.08 -4.83 -11.72
CA THR A 86 -6.46 -4.78 -11.28
C THR A 86 -6.52 -3.82 -10.11
N ASN A 87 -5.83 -4.07 -8.99
CA ASN A 87 -5.97 -3.18 -7.83
C ASN A 87 -4.62 -2.81 -7.23
N VAL A 88 -4.61 -1.64 -6.58
CA VAL A 88 -3.60 -1.24 -5.61
C VAL A 88 -4.10 -1.64 -4.23
N ILE A 89 -3.30 -2.42 -3.53
CA ILE A 89 -3.64 -2.93 -2.21
C ILE A 89 -2.70 -2.31 -1.17
N TYR A 90 -3.27 -1.62 -0.19
CA TYR A 90 -2.52 -1.12 0.97
C TYR A 90 -2.67 -2.11 2.12
N ILE A 91 -1.57 -2.66 2.59
CA ILE A 91 -1.54 -3.51 3.79
C ILE A 91 -0.81 -2.76 4.88
N TYR A 92 -1.50 -2.60 6.00
CA TYR A 92 -0.91 -2.04 7.21
C TYR A 92 -0.74 -3.16 8.24
N ILE A 93 0.45 -3.22 8.83
CA ILE A 93 0.92 -4.19 9.84
C ILE A 93 1.38 -3.45 11.09
#